data_AF-A0A336N4R3-F1
#
_entry.id   AF-A0A336N4R3-F1
#
_cell.length_a   1.000
_cell.length_b   1.000
_cell.length_c   1.000
_cell.angle_alpha   90.00
_cell.angle_beta   90.00
_cell.angle_gamma   90.00
#
_symmetry.space_group_name_H-M   'P 1'
#
loop_
_entity.id
_entity.type
_entity.pdbx_description
1 polymer ?
#
loop_
_entity_poly.entity_id
_entity_poly.type
_entity_poly.pdbx_seq_one_letter_code
_entity_poly.pdbx_strand_id
1 'polypeptide(L)' 'MMGLPICLFAVCSFGAVISFMHDKTDIAILFLIVAVCLIGIMFTVISVSFDVVTDCQDYGKFKIGVNFYRCELIQGQ' A
#
# COMPACT_ATOMS: atom_id res chain seq x y z
N MET A 1 3.17 -8.23 -3.88
CA MET A 1 1.85 -7.95 -3.27
C MET A 1 1.34 -6.52 -3.51
N MET A 2 2.01 -5.68 -4.32
CA MET A 2 1.60 -4.29 -4.59
C MET A 2 0.70 -4.07 -5.82
N GLY A 3 0.40 -5.10 -6.61
CA GLY A 3 -0.35 -4.93 -7.87
C GLY A 3 -1.80 -4.47 -7.67
N LEU A 4 -2.50 -5.05 -6.67
CA LEU A 4 -3.89 -4.72 -6.37
C LEU A 4 -4.10 -3.23 -5.98
N PRO A 5 -3.35 -2.64 -5.04
CA PRO A 5 -3.54 -1.23 -4.68
C PRO A 5 -3.18 -0.26 -5.82
N ILE A 6 -2.22 -0.61 -6.68
CA ILE A 6 -1.89 0.19 -7.88
C ILE A 6 -3.05 0.17 -8.89
N CYS A 7 -3.64 -0.99 -9.14
CA CYS A 7 -4.81 -1.11 -10.02
C CYS A 7 -6.01 -0.32 -9.48
N LEU A 8 -6.26 -0.39 -8.17
CA LEU A 8 -7.33 0.38 -7.52
C LEU A 8 -7.07 1.89 -7.63
N PHE A 9 -5.83 2.33 -7.44
CA PHE A 9 -5.44 3.73 -7.61
C PHE A 9 -5.70 4.23 -9.03
N ALA A 10 -5.32 3.43 -10.04
CA ALA A 10 -5.59 3.75 -11.45
C ALA A 10 -7.10 3.90 -11.69
N VAL A 11 -7.91 2.93 -11.29
CA VAL A 11 -9.38 2.99 -11.46
C VAL A 11 -9.98 4.22 -10.78
N CYS A 12 -9.56 4.54 -9.55
CA CYS A 12 -10.03 5.75 -8.86
C CYS A 12 -9.64 7.03 -9.59
N SER A 13 -8.42 7.11 -10.14
CA SER A 13 -7.96 8.28 -10.89
C SER A 13 -8.75 8.48 -12.20
N PHE A 14 -9.02 7.41 -12.94
CA PHE A 14 -9.88 7.46 -14.13
C PHE A 14 -11.33 7.81 -13.77
N GLY A 15 -11.87 7.21 -12.69
CA GLY A 15 -13.22 7.49 -12.20
C GLY A 15 -13.40 8.95 -11.75
N ALA A 16 -12.38 9.55 -11.15
CA ALA A 16 -12.36 10.97 -10.78
C ALA A 16 -12.42 11.88 -12.01
N VAL A 17 -11.58 11.62 -13.03
CA VAL A 17 -11.55 12.41 -14.27
C VAL A 17 -12.88 12.32 -15.01
N ILE A 18 -13.44 11.12 -15.17
CA ILE A 18 -14.74 10.91 -15.81
C ILE A 18 -15.85 11.61 -15.02
N SER A 19 -15.83 11.56 -13.70
CA SER A 19 -16.82 12.27 -12.88
C SER A 19 -16.73 13.79 -13.03
N PHE A 20 -15.51 14.32 -13.17
CA PHE A 20 -15.29 15.75 -13.42
C PHE A 20 -15.85 16.19 -14.78
N MET A 21 -15.69 15.36 -15.82
CA MET A 21 -16.26 15.61 -17.14
C MET A 21 -17.79 15.58 -17.17
N HIS A 22 -18.43 14.98 -16.17
CA HIS A 22 -19.88 14.87 -16.05
C HIS A 22 -20.48 15.80 -14.97
N ASP A 23 -19.74 16.81 -14.51
CA ASP A 23 -20.13 17.73 -13.42
C ASP A 23 -20.56 17.03 -12.12
N LYS A 24 -20.09 15.80 -11.89
CA LYS A 24 -20.34 15.05 -10.65
C LYS A 24 -19.21 15.28 -9.67
N THR A 25 -19.10 16.52 -9.20
CA THR A 25 -18.04 16.97 -8.26
C THR A 25 -18.04 16.17 -6.97
N ASP A 26 -19.22 15.81 -6.43
CA ASP A 26 -19.33 15.01 -5.20
C ASP A 26 -18.68 13.62 -5.36
N ILE A 27 -18.88 12.99 -6.52
CA ILE A 27 -18.31 11.68 -6.83
C ILE A 27 -16.81 11.79 -7.11
N ALA A 28 -16.39 12.86 -7.80
CA ALA A 28 -14.97 13.13 -8.06
C ALA A 28 -14.18 13.31 -6.75
N ILE A 29 -14.73 14.04 -5.77
CA ILE A 29 -14.13 14.22 -4.44
C ILE A 29 -14.02 12.86 -3.72
N LEU A 30 -15.06 12.03 -3.81
CA LEU A 30 -15.08 10.69 -3.19
C LEU A 30 -13.97 9.79 -3.75
N PHE A 31 -13.76 9.79 -5.08
CA PHE A 31 -12.65 9.07 -5.71
C PHE A 31 -11.28 9.62 -5.28
N LEU A 32 -11.16 10.93 -5.10
CA LEU A 32 -9.92 11.57 -4.65
C LEU A 32 -9.56 11.16 -3.21
N ILE A 33 -10.55 11.13 -2.31
CA ILE A 33 -10.37 10.67 -0.92
C ILE A 33 -9.90 9.20 -0.91
N VAL A 34 -10.54 8.34 -1.69
CA VAL A 34 -10.14 6.92 -1.79
C VAL A 34 -8.71 6.79 -2.33
N ALA A 35 -8.34 7.59 -3.35
CA ALA A 35 -6.99 7.60 -3.89
C ALA A 35 -5.93 8.00 -2.85
N VAL A 36 -6.21 9.01 -2.01
CA VAL A 36 -5.33 9.43 -0.91
C VAL A 36 -5.18 8.32 0.14
N CYS A 37 -6.27 7.66 0.52
CA CYS A 37 -6.23 6.52 1.43
C CYS A 37 -5.36 5.37 0.88
N LEU A 38 -5.46 5.08 -0.42
CA LEU A 38 -4.64 4.06 -1.07
C LEU A 38 -3.14 4.43 -1.04
N ILE A 39 -2.78 5.70 -1.20
CA ILE A 39 -1.38 6.16 -1.06
C ILE A 39 -0.87 5.89 0.35
N GLY A 40 -1.67 6.17 1.38
CA GLY A 40 -1.30 5.90 2.77
C GLY A 40 -1.05 4.41 3.03
N ILE A 41 -1.90 3.53 2.50
CA ILE A 41 -1.74 2.07 2.60
C ILE A 41 -0.48 1.61 1.85
N MET A 42 -0.19 2.18 0.69
CA MET A 42 1.03 1.87 -0.06
C MET A 42 2.27 2.26 0.72
N PHE A 43 2.27 3.45 1.34
CA PHE A 43 3.37 3.90 2.17
C PHE A 43 3.60 2.99 3.37
N THR A 44 2.54 2.59 4.08
CA THR A 44 2.68 1.69 5.24
C THR A 44 3.13 0.29 4.85
N VAL A 45 2.65 -0.25 3.72
CA VAL A 45 3.11 -1.55 3.22
C VAL A 45 4.57 -1.48 2.79
N ILE A 46 4.98 -0.42 2.09
CA ILE A 46 6.37 -0.22 1.68
C ILE A 46 7.26 -0.05 2.91
N SER A 47 6.86 0.78 3.88
CA SER A 47 7.64 1.03 5.08
C SER A 47 7.79 -0.24 5.91
N VAL A 48 6.72 -1.02 6.13
CA VAL A 48 6.79 -2.29 6.87
C VAL A 48 7.63 -3.31 6.11
N SER A 49 7.49 -3.39 4.79
CA SER A 49 8.31 -4.31 3.98
C SER A 49 9.78 -3.92 4.03
N PHE A 50 10.08 -2.63 3.99
CA PHE A 50 11.45 -2.12 4.07
C PHE A 50 12.05 -2.36 5.45
N ASP A 51 11.31 -2.04 6.52
CA ASP A 51 11.73 -2.25 7.92
C ASP A 51 12.04 -3.73 8.18
N VAL A 52 11.16 -4.63 7.73
CA VAL A 52 11.40 -6.08 7.79
C VAL A 52 12.64 -6.49 7.00
N VAL A 53 12.85 -5.94 5.80
CA VAL A 53 14.04 -6.28 4.98
C VAL A 53 15.33 -5.77 5.61
N THR A 54 15.36 -4.55 6.16
CA THR A 54 16.53 -3.99 6.83
C THR A 54 16.85 -4.72 8.13
N ASP A 55 15.85 -4.98 8.97
CA ASP A 55 16.01 -5.72 10.23
C ASP A 55 16.46 -7.17 9.95
N CYS A 56 15.99 -7.75 8.84
CA CYS A 56 16.46 -9.04 8.34
C CYS A 56 17.91 -9.03 7.84
N GLN A 57 18.36 -7.97 7.18
CA GLN A 57 19.75 -7.89 6.72
C GLN A 57 20.74 -7.68 7.87
N ASP A 58 20.39 -6.85 8.86
CA ASP A 58 21.28 -6.53 9.97
C ASP A 58 21.30 -7.61 11.07
N TYR A 59 20.15 -8.23 11.37
CA TYR A 59 20.02 -9.13 12.53
C TYR A 59 19.60 -10.57 12.19
N GLY A 60 19.25 -10.86 10.92
CA GLY A 60 18.76 -12.17 10.50
C GLY A 60 17.40 -12.57 11.11
N LYS A 61 16.74 -11.65 11.83
CA LYS A 61 15.44 -11.81 12.50
C LYS A 61 14.72 -10.46 12.48
N PHE A 62 13.40 -10.48 12.31
CA PHE A 62 12.56 -9.27 12.39
C PHE A 62 11.49 -9.43 13.49
N LYS A 63 11.08 -8.33 14.11
CA LYS A 63 10.13 -8.32 15.23
C LYS A 63 8.74 -7.85 14.79
N ILE A 64 7.71 -8.66 15.06
CA ILE A 64 6.30 -8.25 14.94
C ILE A 64 5.64 -8.36 16.32
N GLY A 65 5.29 -7.21 16.90
CA GLY A 65 4.71 -7.14 18.24
C GLY A 65 5.68 -7.64 19.32
N VAL A 66 5.35 -8.72 20.01
CA VAL A 66 6.20 -9.38 21.03
C VAL A 66 6.96 -10.60 20.50
N ASN A 67 6.70 -11.02 19.25
CA ASN A 67 7.29 -12.23 18.68
C ASN A 67 8.41 -11.90 17.70
N PHE A 68 9.48 -12.71 17.75
CA PHE A 68 10.62 -12.64 16.83
C PHE A 68 10.51 -13.76 15.80
N TYR A 69 10.62 -13.42 14.53
CA TYR A 69 10.55 -14.36 13.42
C TYR A 69 11.90 -14.41 12.70
N ARG A 70 12.37 -15.61 12.32
CA ARG A 70 13.57 -15.78 11.49
C ARG A 70 13.24 -15.40 10.05
N CYS A 71 14.13 -14.65 9.42
CA CYS A 71 13.97 -14.20 8.04
C CYS A 71 13.95 -15.35 7.02
N GLU A 72 14.60 -16.47 7.33
CA GLU A 72 14.56 -17.71 6.53
C GLU A 72 13.14 -18.25 6.33
N LEU A 73 12.19 -17.99 7.24
CA LEU A 73 10.79 -18.42 7.11
C LEU A 73 9.97 -17.57 6.13
N ILE A 74 10.43 -16.34 5.80
CA ILE A 74 9.82 -15.50 4.76
C ILE A 74 10.54 -15.68 3.42
N GLN A 75 11.84 -15.97 3.44
CA GLN A 75 12.67 -16.16 2.23
C GLN A 75 12.69 -17.60 1.71
N GLY A 76 12.07 -18.56 2.40
CA GLY A 76 12.04 -19.97 2.01
C GLY A 76 10.77 -20.40 1.28
N GLN A 77 10.84 -20.41 -0.05
CA GLN A 77 9.88 -20.83 -1.11
C GLN A 77 8.90 -19.78 -1.65
#